data_AF-A0A2E1HW33-F1
#
_entry.id   AF-A0A2E1HW33-F1
#
_cell.length_a   1.000
_cell.length_b   1.000
_cell.length_c   1.000
_cell.angle_alpha   90.00
_cell.angle_beta   90.00
_cell.angle_gamma   90.00
#
_symmetry.space_group_name_H-M   'P 1'
#
loop_
_entity.id
_entity.type
_entity.pdbx_description
1 polymer ?
#
loop_
_entity_poly.entity_id
_entity_poly.type
_entity_poly.pdbx_seq_one_letter_code
_entity_poly.pdbx_strand_id
1 'polypeptide(L)'
;MGVTAMIPNMTFQQLKDEANSRWGEIWDGSAARLEVMLLCPRKERKLLELHGDMIDHGQPVMGIFHRPRAEADLLSEQGFDPRSASFQFVNISNADMGPWMQQLVTQEGWLRSTVELSPVPFVVDIPNQRPFEKHSILCFRHPSLPPLEKYFLPYPIHALVGKAFVSLPRRQAAELARQQAEILGVGLAKPEPEIVEVPVVEEVVEVEQVPIAVEDAFVSQIMDEVVEDAPSPPIEQAPPVVAEESIPLPTGVAELDNTPAIEREFRNLIQELLDAGVDPSDMMTDPRLEEITERALAQNFETWPVFMQMVS
;
A
#
# COMPACT_ATOMS: atom_id res chain seq x y z
N MET A 1 19.55 -14.75 4.84
CA MET A 1 18.61 -14.05 3.93
C MET A 1 17.24 -14.10 4.56
N GLY A 2 16.49 -13.00 4.63
CA GLY A 2 15.18 -12.93 5.28
C GLY A 2 14.00 -13.30 4.37
N VAL A 3 12.79 -13.04 4.87
CA VAL A 3 11.53 -13.05 4.13
C VAL A 3 10.75 -11.79 4.52
N THR A 4 10.30 -11.02 3.53
CA THR A 4 9.63 -9.75 3.74
C THR A 4 8.13 -9.87 3.52
N ALA A 5 7.36 -9.48 4.53
CA ALA A 5 5.90 -9.40 4.48
C ALA A 5 5.44 -7.94 4.48
N MET A 6 4.38 -7.65 3.74
CA MET A 6 3.75 -6.33 3.71
C MET A 6 2.49 -6.36 4.59
N ILE A 7 2.43 -5.45 5.57
CA ILE A 7 1.29 -5.27 6.46
C ILE A 7 0.72 -3.86 6.21
N PRO A 8 -0.52 -3.74 5.71
CA PRO A 8 -1.12 -2.44 5.44
C PRO A 8 -1.54 -1.73 6.74
N ASN A 9 -1.59 -0.40 6.68
CA ASN A 9 -2.18 0.47 7.71
C ASN A 9 -1.62 0.28 9.13
N MET A 10 -0.30 0.07 9.23
CA MET A 10 0.39 -0.09 10.51
C MET A 10 1.31 1.09 10.80
N THR A 11 1.53 1.33 12.09
CA THR A 11 2.55 2.24 12.62
C THR A 11 3.69 1.44 13.25
N PHE A 12 4.87 2.06 13.41
CA PHE A 12 5.94 1.42 14.18
C PHE A 12 5.53 1.14 15.62
N GLN A 13 4.73 2.03 16.23
CA GLN A 13 4.27 1.83 17.60
C GLN A 13 3.42 0.57 17.71
N GLN A 14 2.41 0.40 16.84
CA GLN A 14 1.58 -0.80 16.82
C GLN A 14 2.40 -2.08 16.56
N LEU A 15 3.33 -2.03 15.60
CA LEU A 15 4.19 -3.18 15.30
C LEU A 15 5.08 -3.56 16.48
N LYS A 16 5.59 -2.57 17.23
CA LYS A 16 6.38 -2.80 18.46
C LYS A 16 5.51 -3.36 19.59
N ASP A 17 4.31 -2.82 19.78
CA ASP A 17 3.38 -3.25 20.83
C ASP A 17 2.89 -4.69 20.60
N GLU A 18 2.66 -5.05 19.34
CA GLU A 18 2.21 -6.40 18.93
C GLU A 18 3.37 -7.38 18.71
N ALA A 19 4.63 -6.91 18.77
CA ALA A 19 5.81 -7.68 18.36
C ALA A 19 5.97 -9.01 19.10
N ASN A 20 5.80 -9.00 20.43
CA ASN A 20 5.89 -10.21 21.26
C ASN A 20 4.84 -11.25 20.85
N SER A 21 3.62 -10.81 20.54
CA SER A 21 2.54 -11.71 20.11
C SER A 21 2.72 -12.18 18.66
N ARG A 22 3.25 -11.33 17.78
CA ARG A 22 3.40 -11.62 16.35
C ARG A 22 4.61 -12.48 16.04
N TRP A 23 5.73 -12.25 16.72
CA TRP A 23 7.02 -12.84 16.38
C TRP A 23 7.63 -13.66 17.51
N GLY A 24 7.05 -13.65 18.72
CA GLY A 24 7.47 -14.51 19.82
C GLY A 24 8.98 -14.40 20.10
N GLU A 25 9.65 -15.55 20.11
CA GLU A 25 11.08 -15.68 20.41
C GLU A 25 12.01 -14.97 19.41
N ILE A 26 11.52 -14.63 18.21
CA ILE A 26 12.30 -13.89 17.20
C ILE A 26 12.49 -12.43 17.64
N TRP A 27 11.53 -11.89 18.39
CA TRP A 27 11.58 -10.51 18.85
C TRP A 27 12.19 -10.40 20.25
N ASP A 28 13.27 -9.64 20.34
CA ASP A 28 13.84 -9.24 21.62
C ASP A 28 13.45 -7.80 21.95
N GLY A 29 12.49 -7.64 22.87
CA GLY A 29 12.03 -6.33 23.32
C GLY A 29 13.07 -5.53 24.12
N SER A 30 14.16 -6.16 24.57
CA SER A 30 15.26 -5.49 25.28
C SER A 30 16.36 -4.98 24.35
N ALA A 31 16.34 -5.39 23.08
CA ALA A 31 17.36 -5.02 22.13
C ALA A 31 17.34 -3.51 21.83
N ALA A 32 18.53 -2.91 21.77
CA ALA A 32 18.67 -1.54 21.33
C ALA A 32 18.35 -1.43 19.84
N ARG A 33 17.35 -0.61 19.49
CA ARG A 33 16.90 -0.41 18.11
C ARG A 33 17.13 1.03 17.68
N LEU A 34 17.42 1.19 16.39
CA LEU A 34 17.67 2.47 15.74
C LEU A 34 16.56 2.74 14.72
N GLU A 35 16.25 4.03 14.54
CA GLU A 35 15.41 4.52 13.46
C GLU A 35 16.31 5.26 12.47
N VAL A 36 16.27 4.85 11.22
CA VAL A 36 17.09 5.39 10.13
C VAL A 36 16.22 5.74 8.94
N MET A 37 16.67 6.69 8.13
CA MET A 37 16.02 7.07 6.88
C MET A 37 16.79 6.52 5.68
N LEU A 38 16.08 5.90 4.74
CA LEU A 38 16.60 5.50 3.43
C LEU A 38 15.96 6.38 2.35
N LEU A 39 16.80 6.95 1.49
CA LEU A 39 16.38 7.74 0.34
C LEU A 39 16.79 7.02 -0.96
N CYS A 40 15.81 6.56 -1.73
CA CYS A 40 16.04 5.96 -3.04
C CYS A 40 15.23 6.67 -4.14
N PRO A 41 15.66 6.61 -5.41
CA PRO A 41 14.83 7.00 -6.54
C PRO A 41 13.51 6.24 -6.53
N ARG A 42 12.41 6.89 -6.91
CA ARG A 42 11.09 6.22 -6.90
C ARG A 42 11.03 4.95 -7.74
N LYS A 43 11.73 4.92 -8.87
CA LYS A 43 11.84 3.75 -9.75
C LYS A 43 12.48 2.52 -9.08
N GLU A 44 13.30 2.73 -8.07
CA GLU A 44 14.03 1.68 -7.35
C GLU A 44 13.35 1.29 -6.02
N ARG A 45 12.18 1.86 -5.72
CA ARG A 45 11.42 1.58 -4.49
C ARG A 45 11.24 0.08 -4.24
N LYS A 46 10.99 -0.70 -5.29
CA LYS A 46 10.76 -2.15 -5.17
C LYS A 46 11.97 -2.89 -4.61
N LEU A 47 13.19 -2.41 -4.86
CA LEU A 47 14.42 -2.99 -4.30
C LEU A 47 14.42 -2.84 -2.78
N LEU A 48 14.07 -1.66 -2.25
CA LEU A 48 13.97 -1.45 -0.81
C LEU A 48 12.83 -2.24 -0.15
N GLU A 49 11.72 -2.48 -0.86
CA GLU A 49 10.63 -3.32 -0.38
C GLU A 49 11.06 -4.79 -0.18
N LEU A 50 12.02 -5.27 -0.98
CA LEU A 50 12.51 -6.66 -0.96
C LEU A 50 13.93 -6.78 -0.38
N HIS A 51 14.51 -5.68 0.09
CA HIS A 51 15.91 -5.63 0.55
C HIS A 51 16.20 -6.65 1.65
N GLY A 52 15.24 -6.82 2.56
CA GLY A 52 15.34 -7.79 3.65
C GLY A 52 15.41 -9.25 3.19
N ASP A 53 14.95 -9.57 1.98
CA ASP A 53 15.03 -10.92 1.42
C ASP A 53 16.46 -11.30 1.03
N MET A 54 17.30 -10.29 0.79
CA MET A 54 18.70 -10.46 0.37
C MET A 54 19.67 -10.43 1.54
N ILE A 55 19.22 -10.03 2.73
CA ILE A 55 20.08 -9.83 3.91
C ILE A 55 19.81 -10.88 4.96
N ASP A 56 20.86 -11.37 5.60
CA ASP A 56 20.73 -12.15 6.83
C ASP A 56 20.76 -11.22 8.04
N HIS A 57 19.74 -11.32 8.88
CA HIS A 57 19.56 -10.52 10.08
C HIS A 57 18.94 -11.36 11.19
N GLY A 58 19.19 -10.97 12.45
CA GLY A 58 18.77 -11.72 13.63
C GLY A 58 17.40 -11.34 14.16
N GLN A 59 16.98 -10.08 13.99
CA GLN A 59 15.69 -9.58 14.48
C GLN A 59 14.81 -9.01 13.38
N PRO A 60 13.48 -8.96 13.57
CA PRO A 60 12.56 -8.36 12.62
C PRO A 60 12.98 -6.93 12.29
N VAL A 61 13.04 -6.59 11.01
CA VAL A 61 13.32 -5.24 10.52
C VAL A 61 12.06 -4.65 9.94
N MET A 62 11.66 -3.47 10.41
CA MET A 62 10.41 -2.83 10.00
C MET A 62 10.73 -1.62 9.14
N GLY A 63 10.13 -1.52 7.96
CA GLY A 63 10.27 -0.37 7.07
C GLY A 63 8.91 0.24 6.73
N ILE A 64 8.73 1.55 6.90
CA ILE A 64 7.51 2.26 6.50
C ILE A 64 7.90 3.36 5.50
N PHE A 65 7.25 3.35 4.35
CA PHE A 65 7.39 4.45 3.39
C PHE A 65 6.47 5.60 3.78
N HIS A 66 7.06 6.78 3.95
CA HIS A 66 6.34 8.02 4.11
C HIS A 66 6.28 8.77 2.78
N ARG A 67 5.11 9.33 2.45
CA ARG A 67 4.90 10.13 1.25
C ARG A 67 4.49 11.54 1.68
N PRO A 68 5.39 12.53 1.54
CA PRO A 68 5.09 13.93 1.78
C PRO A 68 3.82 14.36 1.03
N ARG A 69 2.89 15.01 1.73
CA ARG A 69 1.66 15.58 1.16
C ARG A 69 1.74 17.10 1.17
N ALA A 70 1.08 17.76 2.12
CA ALA A 70 1.09 19.22 2.24
C ALA A 70 2.49 19.76 2.60
N GLU A 71 3.27 18.97 3.33
CA GLU A 71 4.66 19.23 3.70
C GLU A 71 5.66 19.08 2.53
N ALA A 72 5.22 18.64 1.35
CA ALA A 72 6.07 18.53 0.16
C ALA A 72 6.59 19.89 -0.31
N ASP A 73 5.85 20.98 -0.07
CA ASP A 73 6.27 22.33 -0.44
C ASP A 73 7.50 22.76 0.37
N LEU A 74 7.55 22.41 1.66
CA LEU A 74 8.72 22.68 2.53
C LEU A 74 10.00 21.96 2.07
N LEU A 75 9.87 20.82 1.41
CA LEU A 75 11.00 20.11 0.81
C LEU A 75 11.44 20.80 -0.49
N SER A 76 10.47 21.28 -1.27
CA SER A 76 10.74 22.01 -2.51
C SER A 76 11.41 23.36 -2.23
N GLU A 77 11.04 24.05 -1.16
CA GLU A 77 11.70 25.27 -0.66
C GLU A 77 13.17 25.04 -0.27
N GLN A 78 13.51 23.82 0.17
CA GLN A 78 14.90 23.41 0.44
C GLN A 78 15.67 23.00 -0.83
N GLY A 79 15.04 23.07 -2.00
CA GLY A 79 15.64 22.64 -3.28
C GLY A 79 15.65 21.13 -3.47
N PHE A 80 14.85 20.37 -2.72
CA PHE A 80 14.73 18.93 -2.86
C PHE A 80 13.39 18.59 -3.54
N ASP A 81 13.41 17.95 -4.71
CA ASP A 81 12.19 17.49 -5.37
C ASP A 81 11.60 16.25 -4.67
N PRO A 82 10.42 16.34 -4.02
CA PRO A 82 9.78 15.22 -3.34
C PRO A 82 9.33 14.11 -4.30
N ARG A 83 9.20 14.42 -5.59
CA ARG A 83 8.79 13.48 -6.64
C ARG A 83 9.92 12.61 -7.16
N SER A 84 11.17 13.04 -6.97
CA SER A 84 12.35 12.28 -7.38
C SER A 84 12.65 11.08 -6.46
N ALA A 85 12.26 11.16 -5.18
CA ALA A 85 12.66 10.20 -4.15
C ALA A 85 11.48 9.46 -3.50
N SER A 86 11.78 8.30 -2.92
CA SER A 86 10.99 7.62 -1.91
C SER A 86 11.69 7.74 -0.56
N PHE A 87 10.90 8.00 0.47
CA PHE A 87 11.39 8.19 1.84
C PHE A 87 10.93 6.99 2.66
N GLN A 88 11.88 6.14 3.07
CA GLN A 88 11.59 4.99 3.92
C GLN A 88 12.21 5.22 5.28
N PHE A 89 11.40 5.14 6.33
CA PHE A 89 11.91 4.99 7.68
C PHE A 89 12.08 3.50 7.97
N VAL A 90 13.21 3.13 8.58
CA VAL A 90 13.51 1.76 8.95
C VAL A 90 13.83 1.70 10.43
N ASN A 91 13.14 0.82 11.14
CA ASN A 91 13.42 0.48 12.52
C ASN A 91 14.14 -0.87 12.56
N ILE A 92 15.40 -0.87 13.00
CA ILE A 92 16.30 -2.02 12.95
C ILE A 92 17.06 -2.19 14.27
N SER A 93 17.39 -3.44 14.63
CA SER A 93 18.31 -3.70 15.75
C SER A 93 19.69 -3.11 15.46
N ASN A 94 20.34 -2.55 16.48
CA ASN A 94 21.70 -2.00 16.32
C ASN A 94 22.70 -3.06 15.82
N ALA A 95 22.51 -4.33 16.21
CA ALA A 95 23.36 -5.44 15.77
C ALA A 95 23.20 -5.74 14.26
N ASP A 96 22.02 -5.53 13.70
CA ASP A 96 21.70 -5.85 12.30
C ASP A 96 21.96 -4.70 11.33
N MET A 97 22.21 -3.47 11.83
CA MET A 97 22.41 -2.27 11.00
C MET A 97 23.60 -2.42 10.04
N GLY A 98 24.73 -2.96 10.52
CA GLY A 98 25.93 -3.15 9.71
C GLY A 98 25.67 -4.02 8.48
N PRO A 99 25.27 -5.30 8.66
CA PRO A 99 24.91 -6.19 7.56
C PRO A 99 23.84 -5.60 6.63
N TRP A 100 22.84 -4.93 7.21
CA TRP A 100 21.73 -4.35 6.44
C TRP A 100 22.15 -3.23 5.49
N MET A 101 23.10 -2.39 5.91
CA MET A 101 23.60 -1.27 5.12
C MET A 101 24.82 -1.62 4.27
N GLN A 102 25.46 -2.77 4.52
CA GLN A 102 26.72 -3.13 3.89
C GLN A 102 26.61 -3.13 2.36
N GLN A 103 25.64 -3.85 1.81
CA GLN A 103 25.45 -3.93 0.35
C GLN A 103 25.18 -2.54 -0.26
N LEU A 104 24.29 -1.76 0.33
CA LEU A 104 23.94 -0.42 -0.15
C LEU A 104 25.16 0.51 -0.16
N VAL A 105 25.96 0.52 0.90
CA VAL A 105 27.11 1.42 1.03
C VAL A 105 28.31 0.96 0.20
N THR A 106 28.65 -0.33 0.23
CA THR A 106 29.88 -0.82 -0.42
C THR A 106 29.71 -1.18 -1.88
N GLN A 107 28.58 -1.75 -2.29
CA GLN A 107 28.36 -2.18 -3.68
C GLN A 107 27.67 -1.10 -4.49
N GLU A 108 26.63 -0.48 -3.92
CA GLU A 108 25.84 0.53 -4.62
C GLU A 108 26.31 1.98 -4.37
N GLY A 109 27.30 2.16 -3.49
CA GLY A 109 27.90 3.47 -3.23
C GLY A 109 26.97 4.46 -2.52
N TRP A 110 26.01 3.98 -1.74
CA TRP A 110 25.12 4.85 -0.98
C TRP A 110 25.89 5.71 0.02
N LEU A 111 25.46 6.95 0.14
CA LEU A 111 26.12 7.96 0.95
C LEU A 111 25.43 8.06 2.31
N ARG A 112 26.24 7.95 3.37
CA ARG A 112 25.78 8.15 4.75
C ARG A 112 25.79 9.64 5.09
N SER A 113 24.71 10.09 5.71
CA SER A 113 24.49 11.45 6.18
C SER A 113 23.61 11.43 7.44
N THR A 114 23.30 12.60 7.97
CA THR A 114 22.38 12.78 9.10
C THR A 114 21.28 13.73 8.65
N VAL A 115 20.03 13.45 9.02
CA VAL A 115 18.88 14.31 8.74
C VAL A 115 18.27 14.75 10.07
N GLU A 116 17.90 16.02 10.20
CA GLU A 116 17.09 16.54 11.30
C GLU A 116 15.61 16.32 10.98
N LEU A 117 14.91 15.60 11.84
CA LEU A 117 13.47 15.50 11.80
C LEU A 117 12.86 16.65 12.58
N SER A 118 12.00 17.42 11.90
CA SER A 118 11.28 18.54 12.49
C SER A 118 9.78 18.34 12.36
N PRO A 119 8.98 18.80 13.35
CA PRO A 119 7.55 18.88 13.17
C PRO A 119 7.25 19.89 12.06
N VAL A 120 6.19 19.61 11.29
CA VAL A 120 5.66 20.56 10.30
C VAL A 120 5.31 21.87 11.00
N PRO A 121 5.72 23.04 10.46
CA PRO A 121 5.32 24.34 10.99
C PRO A 121 3.80 24.53 10.94
N PHE A 122 3.24 25.17 11.97
CA PHE A 122 1.79 25.44 12.05
C PHE A 122 1.23 26.21 10.85
N VAL A 123 2.06 26.99 10.14
CA VAL A 123 1.66 27.77 8.95
C VAL A 123 1.23 26.92 7.76
N VAL A 124 1.60 25.63 7.73
CA VAL A 124 1.20 24.70 6.65
C VAL A 124 -0.23 24.17 6.86
N ASP A 125 -0.81 24.41 8.04
CA ASP A 125 -2.21 24.10 8.37
C ASP A 125 -2.63 22.65 8.07
N ILE A 126 -1.77 21.68 8.43
CA ILE A 126 -2.09 20.25 8.28
C ILE A 126 -3.06 19.82 9.40
N PRO A 127 -4.23 19.24 9.07
CA PRO A 127 -5.16 18.73 10.06
C PRO A 127 -4.52 17.66 10.96
N ASN A 128 -4.88 17.68 12.24
CA ASN A 128 -4.48 16.69 13.24
C ASN A 128 -2.96 16.57 13.50
N GLN A 129 -2.12 17.48 13.01
CA GLN A 129 -0.68 17.43 13.27
C GLN A 129 -0.37 17.38 14.78
N ARG A 130 0.66 16.61 15.15
CA ARG A 130 1.14 16.51 16.54
C ARG A 130 2.58 17.03 16.60
N PRO A 131 2.83 18.15 17.29
CA PRO A 131 4.19 18.64 17.46
C PRO A 131 5.01 17.63 18.27
N PHE A 132 6.29 17.52 17.94
CA PHE A 132 7.26 16.67 18.62
C PHE A 132 8.63 17.33 18.66
N GLU A 133 9.51 16.84 19.53
CA GLU A 133 10.87 17.38 19.67
C GLU A 133 11.73 17.05 18.45
N LYS A 134 12.45 18.06 17.96
CA LYS A 134 13.38 17.88 16.85
C LYS A 134 14.51 16.96 17.26
N HIS A 135 14.85 16.01 16.42
CA HIS A 135 15.95 15.09 16.66
C HIS A 135 16.56 14.64 15.35
N SER A 136 17.82 14.24 15.41
CA SER A 136 18.57 13.80 14.24
C SER A 136 18.61 12.28 14.15
N ILE A 137 18.46 11.76 12.93
CA ILE A 137 18.60 10.33 12.64
C ILE A 137 19.61 10.10 11.51
N LEU A 138 20.13 8.88 11.42
CA LEU A 138 21.00 8.50 10.31
C LEU A 138 20.20 8.42 9.02
N CYS A 139 20.77 8.95 7.94
CA CYS A 139 20.20 8.90 6.61
C CYS A 139 21.18 8.25 5.63
N PHE A 140 20.75 7.20 4.94
CA PHE A 140 21.48 6.62 3.81
C PHE A 140 20.77 7.01 2.53
N ARG A 141 21.48 7.65 1.61
CA ARG A 141 20.91 8.13 0.34
C ARG A 141 21.59 7.49 -0.85
N HIS A 142 20.79 7.18 -1.85
CA HIS A 142 21.28 6.80 -3.17
C HIS A 142 22.11 7.96 -3.78
N PRO A 143 23.24 7.69 -4.45
CA PRO A 143 24.16 8.72 -4.95
C PRO A 143 23.54 9.68 -5.97
N SER A 144 22.48 9.27 -6.68
CA SER A 144 21.78 10.12 -7.66
C SER A 144 20.87 11.19 -7.05
N LEU A 145 20.53 11.10 -5.76
CA LEU A 145 19.66 12.04 -5.08
C LEU A 145 20.48 13.13 -4.36
N PRO A 146 20.00 14.38 -4.29
CA PRO A 146 20.67 15.43 -3.53
C PRO A 146 20.68 15.09 -2.02
N PRO A 147 21.61 15.67 -1.24
CA PRO A 147 21.56 15.55 0.21
C PRO A 147 20.31 16.21 0.78
N LEU A 148 19.83 15.70 1.92
CA LEU A 148 18.69 16.24 2.64
C LEU A 148 19.10 16.45 4.10
N GLU A 149 19.13 17.71 4.53
CA GLU A 149 19.54 18.08 5.89
C GLU A 149 18.37 18.06 6.88
N LYS A 150 17.17 18.42 6.41
CA LYS A 150 15.99 18.55 7.26
C LYS A 150 14.76 17.93 6.61
N TYR A 151 14.03 17.14 7.38
CA TYR A 151 12.80 16.50 6.94
C TYR A 151 11.64 16.84 7.87
N PHE A 152 10.50 17.19 7.29
CA PHE A 152 9.32 17.61 8.03
C PHE A 152 8.32 16.46 8.12
N LEU A 153 7.80 16.22 9.33
CA LEU A 153 6.77 15.21 9.56
C LEU A 153 5.58 15.84 10.33
N PRO A 154 4.33 15.46 9.99
CA PRO A 154 3.15 15.91 10.74
C PRO A 154 3.00 15.19 12.09
N TYR A 155 3.67 14.05 12.26
CA TYR A 155 3.67 13.22 13.47
C TYR A 155 5.08 12.68 13.73
N PRO A 156 5.43 12.30 14.96
CA PRO A 156 6.68 11.60 15.22
C PRO A 156 6.74 10.27 14.45
N ILE A 157 7.96 9.78 14.14
CA ILE A 157 8.19 8.59 13.30
C ILE A 157 7.35 7.40 13.77
N HIS A 158 7.30 7.16 15.09
CA HIS A 158 6.61 5.99 15.65
C HIS A 158 5.11 5.95 15.34
N ALA A 159 4.50 7.10 15.03
CA ALA A 159 3.07 7.25 14.74
C ALA A 159 2.77 7.35 13.23
N LEU A 160 3.78 7.24 12.36
CA LEU A 160 3.55 7.27 10.91
C LEU A 160 2.78 6.03 10.47
N VAL A 161 1.62 6.24 9.87
CA VAL A 161 0.78 5.18 9.31
C VAL A 161 1.18 4.95 7.86
N GLY A 162 1.38 3.69 7.48
CA GLY A 162 1.64 3.34 6.09
C GLY A 162 1.64 1.84 5.82
N LYS A 163 2.09 1.48 4.62
CA LYS A 163 2.42 0.10 4.27
C LYS A 163 3.74 -0.25 4.94
N ALA A 164 3.68 -1.13 5.94
CA ALA A 164 4.85 -1.62 6.66
C ALA A 164 5.41 -2.86 5.96
N PHE A 165 6.69 -2.80 5.63
CA PHE A 165 7.46 -3.91 5.09
C PHE A 165 8.30 -4.49 6.23
N VAL A 166 7.92 -5.67 6.69
CA VAL A 166 8.57 -6.34 7.81
C VAL A 166 9.39 -7.50 7.26
N SER A 167 10.70 -7.42 7.40
CA SER A 167 11.59 -8.54 7.08
C SER A 167 11.82 -9.42 8.30
N LEU A 168 11.66 -10.72 8.13
CA LEU A 168 11.83 -11.76 9.15
C LEU A 168 13.04 -12.66 8.84
N PRO A 169 13.84 -13.08 9.84
CA PRO A 169 14.95 -14.03 9.64
C PRO A 169 14.48 -15.39 9.11
N ARG A 170 15.10 -15.95 8.06
CA ARG A 170 14.63 -17.21 7.41
C ARG A 170 14.59 -18.44 8.32
N ARG A 171 15.58 -18.61 9.20
CA ARG A 171 15.67 -19.81 10.05
C ARG A 171 14.42 -20.00 10.91
N GLN A 172 13.76 -18.91 11.28
CA GLN A 172 12.59 -18.90 12.16
C GLN A 172 11.31 -18.48 11.41
N ALA A 173 11.40 -17.78 10.28
CA ALA A 173 10.27 -17.52 9.39
C ALA A 173 9.66 -18.81 8.83
N ALA A 174 10.47 -19.85 8.58
CA ALA A 174 9.98 -21.17 8.16
C ALA A 174 9.15 -21.89 9.25
N GLU A 175 9.50 -21.71 10.52
CA GLU A 175 8.74 -22.26 11.65
C GLU A 175 7.45 -21.48 11.90
N LEU A 176 7.49 -20.15 11.77
CA LEU A 176 6.31 -19.30 11.95
C LEU A 176 5.34 -19.44 10.76
N ALA A 177 5.84 -19.65 9.54
CA ALA A 177 5.02 -20.03 8.39
C ALA A 177 4.38 -21.42 8.56
N ARG A 178 5.09 -22.38 9.18
CA ARG A 178 4.51 -23.68 9.59
C ARG A 178 3.39 -23.50 10.61
N GLN A 179 3.61 -22.70 11.64
CA GLN A 179 2.59 -22.43 12.66
C GLN A 179 1.38 -21.68 12.08
N GLN A 180 1.59 -20.72 11.17
CA GLN A 180 0.50 -20.03 10.48
C GLN A 180 -0.28 -20.98 9.55
N ALA A 181 0.40 -21.88 8.83
CA ALA A 181 -0.26 -22.90 8.02
C ALA A 181 -1.04 -23.92 8.87
N GLU A 182 -0.53 -24.25 10.06
CA GLU A 182 -1.18 -25.14 11.03
C GLU A 182 -2.43 -24.49 11.67
N ILE A 183 -2.36 -23.20 12.02
CA ILE A 183 -3.49 -22.42 12.55
C ILE A 183 -4.55 -22.16 11.47
N LEU A 184 -4.15 -21.97 10.20
CA LEU A 184 -5.06 -21.74 9.08
C LEU A 184 -5.68 -23.05 8.53
N GLY A 185 -5.37 -24.21 9.12
CA GLY A 185 -5.99 -25.48 8.75
C GLY A 185 -5.74 -25.95 7.32
N VAL A 186 -4.67 -25.46 6.66
CA VAL A 186 -4.27 -25.96 5.34
C VAL A 186 -3.32 -27.14 5.56
N GLY A 187 -3.91 -28.25 6.01
CA GLY A 187 -3.24 -29.52 6.17
C GLY A 187 -4.14 -30.63 5.64
N LEU A 188 -3.98 -30.99 4.37
CA LEU A 188 -4.18 -32.34 3.82
C LEU A 188 -3.75 -32.35 2.34
N ALA A 189 -2.45 -32.15 2.08
CA ALA A 189 -1.81 -32.74 0.92
C ALA A 189 -0.90 -33.85 1.44
N LYS A 190 -1.23 -35.10 1.08
CA LYS A 190 -0.53 -36.31 1.50
C LYS A 190 0.97 -36.23 1.13
N PRO A 191 1.87 -36.81 1.93
CA PRO A 191 3.27 -36.93 1.56
C PRO A 191 3.40 -37.87 0.36
N GLU A 192 3.91 -37.36 -0.77
CA GLU A 192 4.37 -38.21 -1.86
C GLU A 192 5.70 -38.88 -1.47
N PRO A 193 5.88 -40.16 -1.82
CA PRO A 193 6.89 -41.02 -1.23
C PRO A 193 8.31 -40.75 -1.74
N GLU A 194 9.23 -41.03 -0.82
CA GLU A 194 10.69 -41.19 -0.96
C GLU A 194 11.09 -41.91 -2.26
N ILE A 195 11.71 -41.16 -3.19
CA ILE A 195 12.32 -41.74 -4.39
C ILE A 195 13.75 -42.10 -4.03
N VAL A 196 13.99 -43.40 -4.01
CA VAL A 196 15.28 -44.07 -3.80
C VAL A 196 16.30 -43.64 -4.85
N GLU A 197 17.49 -43.22 -4.39
CA GLU A 197 18.68 -42.98 -5.21
C GLU A 197 19.19 -44.27 -5.87
N VAL A 198 19.49 -44.24 -7.17
CA VAL A 198 20.50 -45.09 -7.82
C VAL A 198 21.19 -44.26 -8.94
N PRO A 199 22.51 -44.36 -9.17
CA PRO A 199 23.35 -43.27 -9.66
C PRO A 199 23.67 -43.26 -11.16
N VAL A 200 24.08 -42.06 -11.63
CA VAL A 200 25.07 -41.68 -12.67
C VAL A 200 25.04 -42.37 -14.04
N VAL A 201 24.83 -41.60 -15.12
CA VAL A 201 25.75 -41.51 -16.29
C VAL A 201 25.61 -40.13 -16.96
N GLU A 202 26.74 -39.45 -17.17
CA GLU A 202 26.92 -38.25 -18.00
C GLU A 202 26.83 -38.57 -19.50
N GLU A 203 26.17 -37.74 -20.30
CA GLU A 203 26.68 -37.41 -21.64
C GLU A 203 26.20 -36.03 -22.10
N VAL A 204 27.14 -35.31 -22.70
CA VAL A 204 27.11 -33.91 -23.16
C VAL A 204 26.62 -33.85 -24.62
N VAL A 205 26.19 -32.66 -25.10
CA VAL A 205 26.14 -32.13 -26.50
C VAL A 205 24.75 -31.50 -26.74
N GLU A 206 24.53 -30.35 -27.37
CA GLU A 206 25.26 -29.13 -27.77
C GLU A 206 24.15 -28.15 -28.24
N VAL A 207 24.46 -26.85 -28.25
CA VAL A 207 23.54 -25.70 -28.32
C VAL A 207 22.91 -25.48 -29.72
N GLU A 208 21.64 -25.07 -29.78
CA GLU A 208 21.08 -24.32 -30.93
C GLU A 208 20.15 -23.18 -30.45
N GLN A 209 20.24 -22.02 -31.10
CA GLN A 209 19.62 -20.74 -30.67
C GLN A 209 18.41 -20.32 -31.53
N VAL A 210 17.44 -19.66 -30.86
CA VAL A 210 16.37 -18.70 -31.27
C VAL A 210 15.29 -19.11 -32.31
N PRO A 211 14.07 -18.47 -32.36
CA PRO A 211 13.55 -17.28 -31.64
C PRO A 211 12.12 -17.39 -31.04
N ILE A 212 11.70 -16.27 -30.43
CA ILE A 212 10.44 -15.89 -29.77
C ILE A 212 9.25 -15.75 -30.75
N ALA A 213 8.02 -16.18 -30.37
CA ALA A 213 6.74 -15.52 -30.72
C ALA A 213 5.50 -16.12 -29.99
N VAL A 214 4.69 -15.21 -29.41
CA VAL A 214 3.21 -15.19 -29.19
C VAL A 214 2.55 -16.26 -28.29
N GLU A 215 2.01 -15.94 -27.11
CA GLU A 215 0.72 -15.25 -26.85
C GLU A 215 -0.45 -15.83 -27.65
N ASP A 216 -1.22 -16.80 -27.09
CA ASP A 216 -2.70 -16.91 -27.29
C ASP A 216 -3.44 -18.06 -26.52
N ALA A 217 -2.98 -18.49 -25.34
CA ALA A 217 -3.51 -19.73 -24.72
C ALA A 217 -4.13 -19.58 -23.32
N PHE A 218 -4.48 -18.36 -22.88
CA PHE A 218 -4.99 -18.14 -21.51
C PHE A 218 -6.45 -17.66 -21.41
N VAL A 219 -7.16 -17.46 -22.52
CA VAL A 219 -8.52 -16.86 -22.50
C VAL A 219 -9.67 -17.87 -22.53
N SER A 220 -9.42 -19.17 -22.68
CA SER A 220 -10.50 -20.12 -23.06
C SER A 220 -11.11 -20.96 -21.93
N GLN A 221 -10.88 -20.66 -20.64
CA GLN A 221 -11.15 -21.65 -19.57
C GLN A 221 -12.04 -21.24 -18.39
N ILE A 222 -12.73 -20.09 -18.39
CA ILE A 222 -13.64 -19.75 -17.26
C ILE A 222 -15.02 -19.26 -17.75
N MET A 223 -15.58 -19.94 -18.76
CA MET A 223 -17.02 -19.91 -19.01
C MET A 223 -17.55 -21.33 -18.89
N ASP A 224 -18.12 -21.67 -17.73
CA ASP A 224 -19.31 -22.54 -17.60
C ASP A 224 -19.51 -22.94 -16.12
N GLU A 225 -20.36 -22.17 -15.43
CA GLU A 225 -21.20 -22.53 -14.28
C GLU A 225 -21.79 -21.18 -13.81
N VAL A 226 -23.09 -20.92 -13.84
CA VAL A 226 -24.17 -21.64 -13.17
C VAL A 226 -25.50 -21.32 -13.87
N VAL A 227 -26.36 -22.33 -14.05
CA VAL A 227 -27.76 -22.21 -14.49
C VAL A 227 -28.66 -22.57 -13.30
N GLU A 228 -29.89 -22.03 -13.33
CA GLU A 228 -31.12 -22.40 -12.59
C GLU A 228 -31.34 -21.70 -11.23
N ASP A 229 -32.53 -21.24 -10.85
CA ASP A 229 -33.83 -21.00 -11.50
C ASP A 229 -34.71 -20.25 -10.45
N ALA A 230 -35.83 -19.66 -10.92
CA ALA A 230 -37.10 -19.43 -10.21
C ALA A 230 -37.58 -17.95 -10.01
N PRO A 231 -38.91 -17.70 -10.16
CA PRO A 231 -39.46 -16.44 -10.66
C PRO A 231 -40.28 -15.62 -9.64
N SER A 232 -40.51 -14.35 -9.99
CA SER A 232 -41.23 -13.30 -9.23
C SER A 232 -42.73 -13.57 -8.96
N PRO A 233 -43.33 -12.77 -8.06
CA PRO A 233 -44.67 -12.21 -8.30
C PRO A 233 -44.71 -10.67 -8.29
N PRO A 234 -45.81 -10.06 -8.79
CA PRO A 234 -45.79 -8.79 -9.51
C PRO A 234 -46.18 -7.55 -8.70
N ILE A 235 -45.79 -6.41 -9.26
CA ILE A 235 -46.18 -5.04 -8.89
C ILE A 235 -47.69 -4.86 -9.04
N GLU A 236 -48.35 -4.31 -8.01
CA GLU A 236 -49.73 -3.86 -8.06
C GLU A 236 -49.79 -2.32 -8.18
N GLN A 237 -50.75 -1.87 -8.98
CA GLN A 237 -50.84 -0.59 -9.67
C GLN A 237 -51.36 0.57 -8.79
N ALA A 238 -50.97 1.80 -9.12
CA ALA A 238 -51.64 3.07 -8.74
C ALA A 238 -53.07 3.16 -9.35
N PRO A 239 -53.93 4.23 -9.20
CA PRO A 239 -53.79 5.58 -8.59
C PRO A 239 -55.14 6.00 -7.87
N PRO A 240 -55.71 7.24 -7.86
CA PRO A 240 -55.23 8.64 -7.93
C PRO A 240 -55.84 9.59 -6.81
N VAL A 241 -55.40 10.87 -6.79
CA VAL A 241 -55.94 12.17 -6.23
C VAL A 241 -57.09 12.14 -5.18
N VAL A 242 -57.15 12.98 -4.13
CA VAL A 242 -57.50 14.43 -4.10
C VAL A 242 -57.25 15.01 -2.68
N ALA A 243 -57.02 16.33 -2.63
CA ALA A 243 -57.53 17.29 -1.63
C ALA A 243 -56.47 18.03 -0.77
N GLU A 244 -56.46 19.34 -1.03
CA GLU A 244 -55.75 20.41 -0.35
C GLU A 244 -56.20 20.55 1.11
N GLU A 245 -55.26 20.73 2.03
CA GLU A 245 -55.48 21.65 3.16
C GLU A 245 -54.16 22.20 3.70
N SER A 246 -54.15 23.52 3.84
CA SER A 246 -53.04 24.40 4.12
C SER A 246 -52.59 24.37 5.59
N ILE A 247 -51.29 24.18 5.83
CA ILE A 247 -50.61 24.57 7.08
C ILE A 247 -49.25 25.19 6.70
N PRO A 248 -48.97 26.48 6.98
CA PRO A 248 -47.68 27.08 6.67
C PRO A 248 -46.69 26.83 7.81
N LEU A 249 -45.63 26.06 7.54
CA LEU A 249 -44.46 25.89 8.41
C LEU A 249 -43.23 26.57 7.79
N PRO A 250 -42.27 27.04 8.62
CA PRO A 250 -41.40 28.17 8.34
C PRO A 250 -40.42 27.95 7.20
N THR A 251 -40.10 29.06 6.54
CA THR A 251 -39.14 29.24 5.46
C THR A 251 -37.91 28.35 5.62
N GLY A 252 -37.70 27.50 4.62
CA GLY A 252 -36.64 26.50 4.58
C GLY A 252 -35.28 27.10 4.93
N VAL A 253 -34.69 26.58 6.00
CA VAL A 253 -33.24 26.51 6.06
C VAL A 253 -32.88 25.55 4.93
N ALA A 254 -32.19 26.04 3.91
CA ALA A 254 -31.61 25.18 2.89
C ALA A 254 -30.85 24.07 3.63
N GLU A 255 -31.24 22.81 3.44
CA GLU A 255 -30.36 21.70 3.75
C GLU A 255 -29.06 22.03 3.05
N LEU A 256 -28.03 22.37 3.81
CA LEU A 256 -26.69 22.44 3.27
C LEU A 256 -26.40 21.01 2.84
N ASP A 257 -26.56 20.80 1.54
CA ASP A 257 -26.17 19.59 0.84
C ASP A 257 -24.67 19.40 1.10
N ASN A 258 -24.36 18.66 2.17
CA ASN A 258 -23.00 18.31 2.58
C ASN A 258 -22.41 17.23 1.66
N THR A 259 -23.06 16.95 0.53
CA THR A 259 -22.51 16.10 -0.52
C THR A 259 -21.23 16.76 -1.04
N PRO A 260 -20.09 16.06 -0.98
CA PRO A 260 -18.82 16.62 -1.42
C PRO A 260 -18.92 17.02 -2.90
N ALA A 261 -18.30 18.14 -3.27
CA ALA A 261 -18.42 18.69 -4.63
C ALA A 261 -18.04 17.68 -5.72
N ILE A 262 -17.11 16.77 -5.43
CA ILE A 262 -16.67 15.70 -6.33
C ILE A 262 -17.74 14.62 -6.54
N GLU A 263 -18.55 14.33 -5.52
CA GLU A 263 -19.66 13.37 -5.64
C GLU A 263 -20.77 13.95 -6.50
N ARG A 264 -21.09 15.25 -6.35
CA ARG A 264 -22.07 15.92 -7.20
C ARG A 264 -21.61 15.98 -8.66
N GLU A 265 -20.33 16.27 -8.91
CA GLU A 265 -19.74 16.23 -10.26
C GLU A 265 -19.84 14.81 -10.87
N PHE A 266 -19.51 13.78 -10.09
CA PHE A 266 -19.60 12.39 -10.52
C PHE A 266 -21.04 11.97 -10.84
N ARG A 267 -22.00 12.25 -9.93
CA ARG A 267 -23.42 11.93 -10.12
C ARG A 267 -23.99 12.64 -11.36
N ASN A 268 -23.64 13.91 -11.58
CA ASN A 268 -24.11 14.65 -12.75
C ASN A 268 -23.61 14.03 -14.06
N LEU A 269 -22.34 13.58 -14.11
CA LEU A 269 -21.79 12.93 -15.30
C LEU A 269 -22.48 11.59 -15.57
N ILE A 270 -22.71 10.77 -14.54
CA ILE A 270 -23.43 9.50 -14.68
C ILE A 270 -24.87 9.74 -15.14
N GLN A 271 -25.56 10.74 -14.61
CA GLN A 271 -26.91 11.10 -15.06
C GLN A 271 -26.92 11.58 -16.52
N GLU A 272 -25.95 12.38 -16.94
CA GLU A 272 -25.80 12.81 -18.34
C GLU A 272 -25.63 11.60 -19.29
N LEU A 273 -24.82 10.61 -18.89
CA LEU A 273 -24.59 9.39 -19.67
C LEU A 273 -25.81 8.46 -19.69
N LEU A 274 -26.55 8.37 -18.58
CA LEU A 274 -27.82 7.64 -18.52
C LEU A 274 -28.89 8.30 -19.41
N ASP A 275 -29.00 9.63 -19.36
CA ASP A 275 -29.93 10.40 -20.21
C ASP A 275 -29.55 10.30 -21.70
N ALA A 276 -28.27 10.15 -22.01
CA ALA A 276 -27.76 9.87 -23.35
C ALA A 276 -27.97 8.41 -23.80
N GLY A 277 -28.46 7.53 -22.91
CA GLY A 277 -28.74 6.13 -23.20
C GLY A 277 -27.51 5.24 -23.32
N VAL A 278 -26.38 5.63 -22.71
CA VAL A 278 -25.16 4.83 -22.68
C VAL A 278 -25.35 3.68 -21.68
N ASP A 279 -24.91 2.47 -22.02
CA ASP A 279 -24.97 1.33 -21.11
C ASP A 279 -23.95 1.50 -19.97
N PRO A 280 -24.27 1.12 -18.71
CA PRO A 280 -23.33 1.21 -17.58
C PRO A 280 -21.96 0.55 -17.84
N SER A 281 -21.91 -0.50 -18.67
CA SER A 281 -20.68 -1.18 -19.05
C SER A 281 -19.79 -0.30 -19.93
N ASP A 282 -20.40 0.51 -20.80
CA ASP A 282 -19.71 1.42 -21.72
C ASP A 282 -19.30 2.72 -21.02
N MET A 283 -20.04 3.17 -20.00
CA MET A 283 -19.70 4.36 -19.20
C MET A 283 -18.32 4.25 -18.54
N MET A 284 -17.93 3.04 -18.12
CA MET A 284 -16.63 2.77 -17.48
C MET A 284 -15.43 2.99 -18.40
N THR A 285 -15.67 3.15 -19.70
CA THR A 285 -14.65 3.46 -20.71
C THR A 285 -14.63 4.94 -21.11
N ASP A 286 -15.51 5.77 -20.55
CA ASP A 286 -15.56 7.19 -20.86
C ASP A 286 -14.36 7.94 -20.22
N PRO A 287 -13.54 8.66 -21.01
CA PRO A 287 -12.39 9.40 -20.50
C PRO A 287 -12.73 10.45 -19.44
N ARG A 288 -13.94 11.03 -19.48
CA ARG A 288 -14.41 12.01 -18.48
C ARG A 288 -14.70 11.32 -17.15
N LEU A 289 -15.19 10.08 -17.19
CA LEU A 289 -15.44 9.30 -15.99
C LEU A 289 -14.11 8.88 -15.34
N GLU A 290 -13.12 8.50 -16.15
CA GLU A 290 -11.75 8.22 -15.67
C GLU A 290 -11.12 9.43 -14.96
N GLU A 291 -11.23 10.63 -15.54
CA GLU A 291 -10.69 11.85 -14.92
C GLU A 291 -11.37 12.19 -13.58
N ILE A 292 -12.71 12.04 -13.48
CA ILE A 292 -13.43 12.31 -12.24
C ILE A 292 -13.15 11.23 -11.19
N THR A 293 -13.06 9.96 -11.58
CA THR A 293 -12.71 8.86 -10.67
C THR A 293 -11.29 9.00 -10.14
N GLU A 294 -10.34 9.45 -10.97
CA GLU A 294 -8.97 9.78 -10.51
C GLU A 294 -8.98 10.96 -9.51
N ARG A 295 -9.74 12.03 -9.80
CA ARG A 295 -9.90 13.19 -8.89
C ARG A 295 -10.63 12.84 -7.59
N ALA A 296 -11.57 11.90 -7.64
CA ALA A 296 -12.28 11.38 -6.47
C ALA A 296 -11.38 10.53 -5.59
N LEU A 297 -10.61 9.63 -6.21
CA LEU A 297 -9.60 8.83 -5.51
C LEU A 297 -8.52 9.71 -4.88
N ALA A 298 -8.15 10.83 -5.54
CA ALA A 298 -7.26 11.83 -4.97
C ALA A 298 -7.80 12.50 -3.69
N GLN A 299 -9.12 12.48 -3.48
CA GLN A 299 -9.80 13.01 -2.30
C GLN A 299 -10.24 11.90 -1.31
N ASN A 300 -9.80 10.65 -1.50
CA ASN A 300 -10.26 9.45 -0.78
C ASN A 300 -11.77 9.23 -0.86
N PHE A 301 -12.40 9.59 -1.99
CA PHE A 301 -13.80 9.33 -2.26
C PHE A 301 -13.93 8.09 -3.17
N GLU A 302 -14.66 7.08 -2.72
CA GLU A 302 -14.94 5.87 -3.50
C GLU A 302 -16.18 6.08 -4.38
N THR A 303 -15.99 6.10 -5.69
CA THR A 303 -17.06 6.36 -6.68
C THR A 303 -17.90 5.13 -7.01
N TRP A 304 -17.37 3.92 -6.79
CA TRP A 304 -18.03 2.67 -7.15
C TRP A 304 -19.35 2.41 -6.41
N PRO A 305 -19.47 2.63 -5.08
CA PRO A 305 -20.75 2.51 -4.39
C PRO A 305 -21.82 3.50 -4.90
N VAL A 306 -21.40 4.71 -5.26
CA VAL A 306 -22.31 5.75 -5.80
C VAL A 306 -22.75 5.40 -7.22
N PHE A 307 -21.84 4.90 -8.04
CA PHE A 307 -22.17 4.41 -9.38
C PHE A 307 -23.22 3.31 -9.33
N MET A 308 -23.01 2.28 -8.50
CA MET A 308 -23.95 1.19 -8.31
C MET A 308 -25.33 1.65 -7.81
N GLN A 309 -25.38 2.69 -6.98
CA GLN A 309 -26.65 3.29 -6.52
C GLN A 309 -27.41 4.00 -7.65
N MET A 310 -26.72 4.50 -8.67
CA MET A 310 -27.34 5.25 -9.77
C MET A 310 -27.76 4.38 -10.96
N VAL A 311 -27.07 3.24 -11.17
CA VAL A 311 -27.33 2.34 -12.31
C VAL A 311 -28.14 1.09 -11.94
N SER A 312 -28.48 0.91 -10.64
CA SER A 312 -29.40 -0.13 -10.16
C SER A 312 -30.86 0.24 -10.37
#